data_AF-A0A3P6R5K4-F1
#
_entry.id   AF-A0A3P6R5K4-F1
#
_cell.length_a   1.000
_cell.length_b   1.000
_cell.length_c   1.000
_cell.angle_alpha   90.00
_cell.angle_beta   90.00
_cell.angle_gamma   90.00
#
_symmetry.space_group_name_H-M   'P 1'
#
loop_
_entity.id
_entity.type
_entity.pdbx_description
1 polymer ?
#
loop_
_entity_poly.entity_id
_entity_poly.type
_entity_poly.pdbx_seq_one_letter_code
_entity_poly.pdbx_strand_id
1 'polypeptide(L)'
;MKQLSSFCPSDLSRLQTEIDGLGPDGTLTAVAGENASLRCSVSDIKTGVPLDEGLSFGWKVSTGPDNQAVELSRLAEKIVFDGSALHLIHLRESKESLGGFRGQCLVSPTSHLVSLEQRSQSQGPPIPVLASDVFAIHIRPRPSPNGEPTEPRPVEGPEKPIIWTPGAVAKDAVHLRIIGLNDEDKFVANPGDNASLECVAYESASMEQMKVGNELVPRFGWQLRDAITKKAVSFGEIAAGRVSIVQTTPEDGSSDGDAASRLKLERIRAVSEDRKLQ
;
A
#
# COMPACT_ATOMS: atom_id res chain seq x y z
N MET A 1 5.83 -37.17 -23.45
CA MET A 1 6.25 -36.86 -22.07
C MET A 1 6.75 -35.41 -22.07
N LYS A 2 5.99 -34.48 -21.50
CA LYS A 2 6.39 -33.07 -21.38
C LYS A 2 7.26 -32.93 -20.13
N GLN A 3 8.46 -32.42 -20.33
CA GLN A 3 9.43 -32.10 -19.28
C GLN A 3 8.78 -31.08 -18.31
N LEU A 4 8.53 -31.51 -17.06
CA LEU A 4 8.29 -30.58 -15.95
C LEU A 4 9.58 -29.77 -15.80
N SER A 5 9.55 -28.51 -16.23
CA SER A 5 10.63 -27.59 -15.95
C SER A 5 10.59 -27.32 -14.45
N SER A 6 11.66 -27.77 -13.78
CA SER A 6 11.94 -27.55 -12.37
C SER A 6 11.77 -26.07 -12.04
N PHE A 7 10.70 -25.72 -11.33
CA PHE A 7 10.52 -24.41 -10.73
C PHE A 7 11.62 -24.28 -9.66
N CYS A 8 12.53 -23.32 -9.84
CA CYS A 8 13.46 -22.96 -8.79
C CYS A 8 12.73 -21.99 -7.86
N PRO A 9 12.42 -22.36 -6.59
CA PRO A 9 11.60 -21.54 -5.70
C PRO A 9 12.20 -20.17 -5.34
N SER A 10 13.41 -19.86 -5.79
CA SER A 10 14.15 -18.65 -5.45
C SER A 10 13.94 -17.47 -6.41
N ASP A 11 13.31 -17.66 -7.58
CA ASP A 11 13.10 -16.56 -8.54
C ASP A 11 11.70 -15.91 -8.40
N LEU A 12 11.59 -15.01 -7.42
CA LEU A 12 10.37 -14.25 -7.17
C LEU A 12 10.07 -13.21 -8.26
N SER A 13 11.02 -12.90 -9.15
CA SER A 13 10.86 -11.84 -10.17
C SER A 13 9.81 -12.17 -11.24
N ARG A 14 9.46 -13.46 -11.35
CA ARG A 14 8.47 -13.98 -12.28
C ARG A 14 7.09 -14.14 -11.68
N LEU A 15 6.91 -13.76 -10.42
CA LEU A 15 5.69 -14.00 -9.67
C LEU A 15 4.90 -12.70 -9.50
N GLN A 16 3.59 -12.82 -9.55
CA GLN A 16 2.64 -11.77 -9.21
C GLN A 16 1.74 -12.28 -8.09
N THR A 17 1.35 -11.36 -7.21
CA THR A 17 0.43 -11.63 -6.11
C THR A 17 -0.89 -10.90 -6.34
N GLU A 18 -2.00 -11.51 -5.97
CA GLU A 18 -3.32 -10.90 -5.93
C GLU A 18 -3.99 -11.20 -4.58
N ILE A 19 -4.87 -10.31 -4.13
CA ILE A 19 -5.56 -10.45 -2.84
C ILE A 19 -7.05 -10.65 -3.08
N ASP A 20 -7.52 -11.85 -2.76
CA ASP A 20 -8.95 -12.17 -2.75
C ASP A 20 -9.59 -11.73 -1.42
N GLY A 21 -10.87 -11.38 -1.47
CA GLY A 21 -11.65 -10.93 -0.30
C GLY A 21 -11.69 -9.41 -0.12
N LEU A 22 -11.09 -8.66 -1.05
CA LEU A 22 -11.27 -7.22 -1.17
C LEU A 22 -12.58 -6.91 -1.91
N GLY A 23 -13.12 -5.72 -1.63
CA GLY A 23 -14.26 -5.16 -2.36
C GLY A 23 -13.91 -4.86 -3.82
N PRO A 24 -14.91 -4.55 -4.67
CA PRO A 24 -14.71 -4.17 -6.07
C PRO A 24 -13.81 -2.93 -6.25
N ASP A 25 -13.72 -2.10 -5.22
CA ASP A 25 -12.86 -0.93 -5.12
C ASP A 25 -11.45 -1.29 -4.61
N GLY A 26 -11.10 -2.57 -4.55
CA GLY A 26 -9.78 -3.05 -4.10
C GLY A 26 -9.49 -2.80 -2.61
N THR A 27 -10.50 -2.55 -1.77
CA THR A 27 -10.30 -2.30 -0.34
C THR A 27 -11.03 -3.29 0.55
N LEU A 28 -10.55 -3.43 1.78
CA LEU A 28 -11.31 -4.12 2.82
C LEU A 28 -12.13 -3.10 3.59
N THR A 29 -13.42 -2.99 3.27
CA THR A 29 -14.39 -2.18 4.02
C THR A 29 -15.33 -3.07 4.82
N ALA A 30 -15.43 -2.85 6.13
CA ALA A 30 -16.25 -3.66 7.04
C ALA A 30 -16.77 -2.84 8.23
N VAL A 31 -17.66 -3.43 9.04
CA VAL A 31 -18.15 -2.85 10.29
C VAL A 31 -17.50 -3.52 11.50
N ALA A 32 -17.25 -2.74 12.56
CA ALA A 32 -16.67 -3.26 13.79
C ALA A 32 -17.50 -4.43 14.38
N GLY A 33 -16.78 -5.48 14.74
CA GLY A 33 -17.31 -6.75 15.23
C GLY A 33 -17.74 -7.75 14.16
N GLU A 34 -17.68 -7.39 12.87
CA GLU A 34 -17.81 -8.36 11.77
C GLU A 34 -16.54 -9.21 11.63
N ASN A 35 -16.63 -10.26 10.82
CA ASN A 35 -15.50 -11.10 10.44
C ASN A 35 -15.14 -10.83 8.98
N ALA A 36 -13.85 -10.87 8.67
CA ALA A 36 -13.35 -10.76 7.30
C ALA A 36 -12.33 -11.87 7.02
N SER A 37 -12.17 -12.21 5.75
CA SER A 37 -11.16 -13.19 5.31
C SER A 37 -10.51 -12.67 4.04
N LEU A 38 -9.18 -12.63 4.05
CA LEU A 38 -8.37 -12.28 2.89
C LEU A 38 -7.57 -13.51 2.48
N ARG A 39 -7.32 -13.69 1.18
CA ARG A 39 -6.44 -14.75 0.66
C ARG A 39 -5.45 -14.14 -0.30
N CYS A 40 -4.18 -14.51 -0.11
CA CYS A 40 -3.12 -14.14 -1.04
C CYS A 40 -2.93 -15.25 -2.06
N SER A 41 -3.14 -14.94 -3.32
CA SER A 41 -2.88 -15.83 -4.46
C SER A 41 -1.59 -15.39 -5.15
N VAL A 42 -0.82 -16.35 -5.65
CA VAL A 42 0.43 -16.10 -6.37
C VAL A 42 0.34 -16.82 -7.70
N SER A 43 0.79 -16.18 -8.78
CA SER A 43 0.84 -16.77 -10.10
C SER A 43 2.13 -16.40 -10.83
N ASP A 44 2.57 -17.23 -11.77
CA ASP A 44 3.67 -16.86 -12.67
C ASP A 44 3.17 -15.87 -13.72
N ILE A 45 3.82 -14.71 -13.82
CA ILE A 45 3.44 -13.59 -14.69
C ILE A 45 3.31 -14.00 -16.16
N LYS A 46 4.13 -14.94 -16.63
CA LYS A 46 4.17 -15.32 -18.06
C LYS A 46 3.10 -16.35 -18.40
N THR A 47 2.87 -17.30 -17.50
CA THR A 47 2.00 -18.45 -17.74
C THR A 47 0.61 -18.27 -17.15
N GLY A 48 0.44 -17.35 -16.19
CA GLY A 48 -0.78 -17.16 -15.41
C GLY A 48 -1.10 -18.33 -14.47
N VAL A 49 -0.22 -19.32 -14.35
CA VAL A 49 -0.46 -20.52 -13.54
C VAL A 49 -0.33 -20.16 -12.06
N PRO A 50 -1.35 -20.49 -11.22
CA PRO A 50 -1.27 -20.26 -9.79
C PRO A 50 -0.21 -21.16 -9.14
N LEU A 51 0.47 -20.63 -8.12
CA LEU A 51 1.53 -21.27 -7.37
C LEU A 51 1.24 -21.16 -5.87
N ASP A 52 1.14 -22.30 -5.22
CA ASP A 52 0.86 -22.44 -3.78
C ASP A 52 1.90 -23.33 -3.08
N GLU A 53 2.51 -24.26 -3.80
CA GLU A 53 3.58 -25.12 -3.27
C GLU A 53 4.93 -24.40 -3.14
N GLY A 54 5.67 -24.72 -2.07
CA GLY A 54 7.02 -24.19 -1.85
C GLY A 54 7.07 -22.70 -1.48
N LEU A 55 5.93 -22.09 -1.19
CA LEU A 55 5.79 -20.71 -0.73
C LEU A 55 5.24 -20.63 0.69
N SER A 56 5.69 -19.62 1.42
CA SER A 56 5.23 -19.24 2.75
C SER A 56 4.65 -17.84 2.68
N PHE A 57 3.55 -17.65 3.41
CA PHE A 57 2.76 -16.42 3.35
C PHE A 57 2.77 -15.72 4.70
N GLY A 58 2.86 -14.41 4.67
CA GLY A 58 2.77 -13.52 5.81
C GLY A 58 1.94 -12.30 5.47
N TRP A 59 1.52 -11.57 6.49
CA TRP A 59 0.70 -10.38 6.34
C TRP A 59 1.32 -9.24 7.14
N LYS A 60 1.37 -8.06 6.52
CA LYS A 60 1.84 -6.83 7.15
C LYS A 60 0.71 -5.82 7.14
N VAL A 61 0.56 -5.11 8.26
CA VAL A 61 -0.34 -3.96 8.36
C VAL A 61 0.45 -2.74 8.79
N SER A 62 0.04 -1.59 8.26
CA SER A 62 0.56 -0.30 8.64
C SER A 62 -0.55 0.73 8.77
N THR A 63 -0.26 1.86 9.40
CA THR A 63 -1.12 3.05 9.41
C THR A 63 -1.19 3.66 8.01
N GLY A 64 -2.35 4.19 7.64
CA GLY A 64 -2.57 4.82 6.34
C GLY A 64 -1.64 6.02 6.04
N PRO A 65 -1.55 7.05 6.92
CA PRO A 65 -0.89 8.30 6.57
C PRO A 65 0.62 8.22 6.48
N ASP A 66 1.25 7.48 7.38
CA ASP A 66 2.70 7.47 7.62
C ASP A 66 3.33 6.08 7.46
N ASN A 67 2.54 5.07 7.08
CA ASN A 67 3.00 3.72 6.79
C ASN A 67 3.80 3.06 7.94
N GLN A 68 3.56 3.49 9.18
CA GLN A 68 4.17 2.89 10.35
C GLN A 68 3.63 1.48 10.54
N ALA A 69 4.50 0.52 10.81
CA ALA A 69 4.09 -0.86 11.01
C ALA A 69 3.19 -0.97 12.25
N VAL A 70 2.13 -1.76 12.13
CA VAL A 70 1.16 -2.00 13.20
C VAL A 70 0.94 -3.50 13.33
N GLU A 71 0.84 -3.95 14.58
CA GLU A 71 0.47 -5.32 14.90
C GLU A 71 -0.92 -5.67 14.37
N LEU A 72 -1.07 -6.87 13.80
CA LEU A 72 -2.35 -7.33 13.24
C LEU A 72 -3.48 -7.34 14.28
N SER A 73 -3.15 -7.54 15.56
CA SER A 73 -4.11 -7.50 16.69
C SER A 73 -4.84 -6.17 16.85
N ARG A 74 -4.37 -5.11 16.19
CA ARG A 74 -5.06 -3.81 16.10
C ARG A 74 -6.25 -3.85 15.15
N LEU A 75 -6.28 -4.79 14.20
CA LEU A 75 -7.39 -4.95 13.25
C LEU A 75 -8.55 -5.78 13.79
N ALA A 76 -8.29 -6.77 14.65
CA ALA A 76 -9.30 -7.74 15.07
C ALA A 76 -9.05 -8.25 16.48
N GLU A 77 -10.08 -8.82 17.10
CA GLU A 77 -9.94 -9.50 18.39
C GLU A 77 -9.14 -10.80 18.27
N LYS A 78 -9.44 -11.58 17.23
CA LYS A 78 -8.76 -12.84 16.97
C LYS A 78 -8.34 -12.92 15.51
N ILE A 79 -7.15 -13.46 15.29
CA ILE A 79 -6.55 -13.64 13.98
C ILE A 79 -6.17 -15.10 13.82
N VAL A 80 -6.53 -15.68 12.69
CA VAL A 80 -6.17 -17.06 12.34
C VAL A 80 -5.49 -17.05 10.97
N PHE A 81 -4.32 -17.65 10.91
CA PHE A 81 -3.59 -17.87 9.66
C PHE A 81 -3.88 -19.30 9.18
N ASP A 82 -4.31 -19.42 7.92
CA ASP A 82 -4.56 -20.70 7.26
C ASP A 82 -3.88 -20.71 5.89
N GLY A 83 -2.62 -21.13 5.85
CA GLY A 83 -1.78 -21.05 4.66
C GLY A 83 -1.64 -19.63 4.16
N SER A 84 -2.19 -19.35 2.97
CA SER A 84 -2.21 -18.00 2.37
C SER A 84 -3.40 -17.15 2.80
N ALA A 85 -4.32 -17.68 3.61
CA ALA A 85 -5.48 -16.97 4.10
C ALA A 85 -5.26 -16.31 5.48
N LEU A 86 -5.78 -15.10 5.63
CA LEU A 86 -5.86 -14.34 6.87
C LEU A 86 -7.32 -14.20 7.27
N HIS A 87 -7.71 -14.84 8.36
CA HIS A 87 -9.04 -14.70 8.94
C HIS A 87 -9.00 -13.73 10.11
N LEU A 88 -9.79 -12.66 9.99
CA LEU A 88 -9.96 -11.60 10.98
C LEU A 88 -11.32 -11.78 11.66
N ILE A 89 -11.32 -12.06 12.95
CA ILE A 89 -12.54 -12.35 13.72
C ILE A 89 -12.78 -11.21 14.72
N HIS A 90 -13.99 -10.66 14.68
CA HIS A 90 -14.41 -9.46 15.41
C HIS A 90 -13.48 -8.27 15.16
N LEU A 91 -13.66 -7.67 13.99
CA LEU A 91 -12.90 -6.49 13.56
C LEU A 91 -13.02 -5.34 14.56
N ARG A 92 -11.91 -4.63 14.77
CA ARG A 92 -11.83 -3.45 15.61
C ARG A 92 -11.94 -2.21 14.72
N GLU A 93 -12.66 -1.22 15.19
CA GLU A 93 -12.82 0.05 14.47
C GLU A 93 -11.46 0.66 14.10
N SER A 94 -11.34 1.07 12.84
CA SER A 94 -10.23 1.88 12.35
C SER A 94 -10.62 3.34 12.44
N LYS A 95 -9.68 4.21 12.86
CA LYS A 95 -9.92 5.65 12.80
C LYS A 95 -9.79 6.12 11.34
N GLU A 96 -10.91 6.17 10.63
CA GLU A 96 -10.98 6.58 9.22
C GLU A 96 -10.45 8.00 9.01
N SER A 97 -10.71 8.91 9.95
CA SER A 97 -10.14 10.28 9.97
C SER A 97 -8.61 10.33 10.07
N LEU A 98 -7.98 9.23 10.49
CA LEU A 98 -6.53 9.05 10.49
C LEU A 98 -6.06 8.19 9.30
N GLY A 99 -6.85 8.08 8.22
CA GLY A 99 -6.47 7.36 7.00
C GLY A 99 -6.56 5.83 7.09
N GLY A 100 -7.15 5.28 8.16
CA GLY A 100 -7.34 3.84 8.33
C GLY A 100 -6.03 3.04 8.40
N PHE A 101 -6.08 1.79 7.96
CA PHE A 101 -4.92 0.92 7.87
C PHE A 101 -4.61 0.55 6.42
N ARG A 102 -3.39 0.06 6.19
CA ARG A 102 -2.90 -0.44 4.91
C ARG A 102 -2.42 -1.88 5.10
N GLY A 103 -2.85 -2.77 4.23
CA GLY A 103 -2.48 -4.19 4.25
C GLY A 103 -1.57 -4.57 3.09
N GLN A 104 -0.69 -5.54 3.33
CA GLN A 104 0.07 -6.23 2.28
C GLN A 104 0.23 -7.71 2.65
N CYS A 105 0.16 -8.57 1.63
CA CYS A 105 0.68 -9.92 1.72
C CYS A 105 2.19 -9.92 1.46
N LEU A 106 2.91 -10.81 2.14
CA LEU A 106 4.34 -11.08 1.99
C LEU A 106 4.52 -12.55 1.65
N VAL A 107 5.25 -12.85 0.59
CA VAL A 107 5.48 -14.20 0.09
C VAL A 107 6.97 -14.49 0.09
N SER A 108 7.37 -15.63 0.64
CA SER A 108 8.76 -16.07 0.62
C SER A 108 8.90 -17.57 0.40
N PRO A 109 10.00 -18.07 -0.17
CA PRO A 109 10.16 -19.50 -0.44
C PRO A 109 10.26 -20.32 0.86
N THR A 110 9.56 -21.46 0.94
CA THR A 110 9.48 -22.33 2.12
C THR A 110 10.79 -23.06 2.41
N SER A 111 11.64 -23.27 1.40
CA SER A 111 12.93 -23.98 1.48
C SER A 111 13.98 -23.34 2.40
N HIS A 112 13.67 -22.19 3.02
CA HIS A 112 14.56 -21.46 3.91
C HIS A 112 14.02 -21.30 5.34
N LEU A 113 13.15 -22.21 5.80
CA LEU A 113 12.95 -22.45 7.23
C LEU A 113 14.22 -23.10 7.82
N VAL A 114 15.32 -22.35 7.82
CA VAL A 114 16.56 -22.70 8.53
C VAL A 114 16.30 -22.47 10.01
N SER A 115 16.61 -23.46 10.83
CA SER A 115 16.55 -23.42 12.30
C SER A 115 17.07 -22.08 12.83
N LEU A 116 16.38 -21.49 13.83
CA LEU A 116 16.77 -20.21 14.45
C LEU A 116 18.25 -20.17 14.87
N GLU A 117 18.82 -21.32 15.20
CA GLU A 117 20.22 -21.51 15.59
C GLU A 117 21.25 -21.22 14.46
N GLN A 118 20.86 -21.38 13.18
CA GLN A 118 21.74 -21.10 12.04
C GLN A 118 21.67 -19.63 11.58
N ARG A 119 20.56 -18.92 11.83
CA ARG A 119 20.47 -17.46 11.55
C ARG A 119 21.43 -16.63 12.39
N SER A 120 21.77 -17.07 13.59
CA SER A 120 22.78 -16.42 14.44
C SER A 120 24.21 -16.54 13.89
N GLN A 121 24.48 -17.47 12.96
CA GLN A 121 25.83 -17.76 12.48
C GLN A 121 26.03 -17.56 10.97
N SER A 122 24.97 -17.43 10.17
CA SER A 122 25.09 -17.19 8.73
C SER A 122 24.99 -15.71 8.37
N GLN A 123 26.09 -15.12 7.89
CA GLN A 123 26.08 -13.90 7.06
C GLN A 123 25.52 -14.20 5.64
N GLY A 124 24.45 -15.00 5.56
CA GLY A 124 23.82 -15.33 4.29
C GLY A 124 23.07 -14.13 3.71
N PRO A 125 22.83 -14.11 2.39
CA PRO A 125 22.01 -13.06 1.78
C PRO A 125 20.60 -13.04 2.41
N PRO A 126 19.99 -11.86 2.56
CA PRO A 126 18.65 -11.73 3.10
C PRO A 126 17.66 -12.57 2.28
N ILE A 127 16.75 -13.27 2.96
CA ILE A 127 15.73 -14.10 2.31
C ILE A 127 14.90 -13.22 1.36
N PRO A 128 14.75 -13.60 0.08
CA PRO A 128 13.94 -12.83 -0.86
C PRO A 128 12.47 -12.91 -0.43
N VAL A 129 11.80 -11.76 -0.44
CA VAL A 129 10.38 -11.62 -0.11
C VAL A 129 9.72 -10.84 -1.24
N LEU A 130 8.60 -11.35 -1.74
CA LEU A 130 7.72 -10.66 -2.67
C LEU A 130 6.56 -10.08 -1.88
N ALA A 131 6.32 -8.77 -2.00
CA ALA A 131 5.17 -8.12 -1.39
C ALA A 131 4.05 -7.91 -2.41
N SER A 132 2.81 -8.02 -1.97
CA SER A 132 1.67 -7.58 -2.77
C SER A 132 1.60 -6.06 -2.90
N ASP A 133 0.74 -5.60 -3.79
CA ASP A 133 0.28 -4.23 -3.75
C ASP A 133 -0.39 -3.92 -2.41
N VAL A 134 -0.35 -2.64 -2.03
CA VAL A 134 -1.00 -2.16 -0.81
C VAL A 134 -2.48 -1.97 -1.09
N PHE A 135 -3.30 -2.55 -0.23
CA PHE A 135 -4.73 -2.27 -0.18
C PHE A 135 -5.06 -1.49 1.11
N ALA A 136 -6.10 -0.67 1.03
CA ALA A 136 -6.60 0.06 2.20
C ALA A 136 -7.58 -0.82 3.01
N ILE A 137 -7.63 -0.57 4.32
CA ILE A 137 -8.51 -1.24 5.25
C ILE A 137 -9.25 -0.18 6.07
N HIS A 138 -10.58 -0.18 5.94
CA HIS A 138 -11.48 0.74 6.62
C HIS A 138 -12.55 -0.06 7.39
N ILE A 139 -12.52 0.06 8.72
CA ILE A 139 -13.47 -0.60 9.61
C ILE A 139 -14.26 0.47 10.32
N ARG A 140 -15.55 0.59 9.97
CA ARG A 140 -16.46 1.59 10.53
C ARG A 140 -16.94 1.21 11.92
N PRO A 141 -17.27 2.18 12.79
CA PRO A 141 -17.93 1.90 14.05
C PRO A 141 -19.25 1.16 13.83
N ARG A 142 -19.59 0.28 14.77
CA ARG A 142 -20.90 -0.37 14.77
C ARG A 142 -21.98 0.68 15.07
N PRO A 143 -23.05 0.78 14.27
CA PRO A 143 -24.13 1.71 14.56
C PRO A 143 -24.78 1.36 15.91
N SER A 144 -24.97 2.37 16.75
CA SER A 144 -25.56 2.19 18.09
C SER A 144 -27.08 1.99 17.96
N PRO A 145 -27.68 0.97 18.61
CA PRO A 145 -29.12 0.71 18.51
C PRO A 145 -30.01 1.80 19.13
N ASN A 146 -29.46 2.68 19.97
CA ASN A 146 -30.14 3.81 20.61
C ASN A 146 -29.57 5.18 20.19
N GLY A 147 -28.76 5.26 19.13
CA GLY A 147 -28.41 6.56 18.56
C GLY A 147 -29.68 7.16 17.98
N GLU A 148 -30.01 8.41 18.32
CA GLU A 148 -31.00 9.17 17.55
C GLU A 148 -30.68 8.97 16.07
N PRO A 149 -31.68 8.70 15.20
CA PRO A 149 -31.45 8.70 13.77
C PRO A 149 -30.80 10.05 13.47
N THR A 150 -29.51 10.05 13.09
CA THR A 150 -28.94 11.24 12.47
C THR A 150 -29.81 11.47 11.27
N GLU A 151 -30.72 12.45 11.38
CA GLU A 151 -31.64 12.80 10.32
C GLU A 151 -30.80 12.91 9.05
N PRO A 152 -31.10 12.14 7.98
CA PRO A 152 -30.38 12.30 6.73
C PRO A 152 -30.52 13.78 6.39
N ARG A 153 -29.41 14.52 6.40
CA ARG A 153 -29.43 15.87 5.85
C ARG A 153 -30.03 15.75 4.46
N PRO A 154 -30.97 16.62 4.07
CA PRO A 154 -31.56 16.56 2.73
C PRO A 154 -30.43 16.44 1.71
N VAL A 155 -30.42 15.33 0.98
CA VAL A 155 -29.41 15.06 -0.05
C VAL A 155 -29.70 16.00 -1.22
N GLU A 156 -29.14 17.21 -1.16
CA GLU A 156 -29.10 18.11 -2.30
C GLU A 156 -27.96 17.68 -3.22
N GLY A 157 -28.33 16.98 -4.29
CA GLY A 157 -27.43 16.61 -5.39
C GLY A 157 -26.87 15.19 -5.30
N PRO A 158 -26.29 14.68 -6.40
CA PRO A 158 -25.63 13.39 -6.39
C PRO A 158 -24.47 13.46 -5.38
N GLU A 159 -24.58 12.78 -4.25
CA GLU A 159 -23.48 12.64 -3.29
C GLU A 159 -22.28 12.03 -4.03
N LYS A 160 -21.25 12.86 -4.22
CA LYS A 160 -19.94 12.35 -4.62
C LYS A 160 -19.50 11.35 -3.55
N PRO A 161 -18.98 10.17 -3.92
CA PRO A 161 -18.59 9.17 -2.94
C PRO A 161 -17.60 9.80 -1.94
N ILE A 162 -17.98 9.79 -0.66
CA ILE A 162 -17.18 10.31 0.47
C ILE A 162 -15.92 9.46 0.71
N ILE A 163 -15.81 8.31 0.05
CA ILE A 163 -14.79 7.29 0.30
C ILE A 163 -13.74 7.39 -0.80
N TRP A 164 -12.57 7.91 -0.44
CA TRP A 164 -11.39 7.97 -1.30
C TRP A 164 -10.58 6.70 -1.09
N THR A 165 -10.72 5.73 -2.01
CA THR A 165 -10.06 4.42 -1.93
C THR A 165 -9.25 4.10 -3.20
N PRO A 166 -7.98 3.68 -3.07
CA PRO A 166 -7.23 3.09 -4.18
C PRO A 166 -7.68 1.64 -4.43
N GLY A 167 -8.11 1.34 -5.64
CA GLY A 167 -8.53 0.03 -6.13
C GLY A 167 -7.87 -0.39 -7.44
N ALA A 168 -8.19 -1.62 -7.89
CA ALA A 168 -7.55 -2.26 -9.05
C ALA A 168 -8.29 -2.03 -10.38
N VAL A 169 -9.44 -1.34 -10.40
CA VAL A 169 -10.26 -1.15 -11.61
C VAL A 169 -10.87 0.26 -11.64
N ALA A 170 -10.37 1.11 -12.57
CA ALA A 170 -10.83 2.36 -13.20
C ALA A 170 -12.05 3.18 -12.70
N LYS A 171 -12.58 2.94 -11.50
CA LYS A 171 -13.58 3.75 -10.79
C LYS A 171 -12.97 4.38 -9.53
N ASP A 172 -11.65 4.31 -9.43
CA ASP A 172 -10.82 5.01 -8.45
C ASP A 172 -11.06 6.51 -8.63
N ALA A 173 -11.73 7.15 -7.68
CA ALA A 173 -12.16 8.55 -7.73
C ALA A 173 -11.00 9.58 -7.85
N VAL A 174 -9.75 9.08 -7.78
CA VAL A 174 -8.51 9.84 -7.72
C VAL A 174 -7.55 9.40 -8.80
N HIS A 175 -7.09 10.33 -9.62
CA HIS A 175 -5.93 10.12 -10.46
C HIS A 175 -4.72 10.83 -9.84
N LEU A 176 -3.73 10.06 -9.37
CA LEU A 176 -2.48 10.62 -8.86
C LEU A 176 -1.52 10.90 -10.02
N ARG A 177 -0.87 12.06 -10.00
CA ARG A 177 0.22 12.39 -10.93
C ARG A 177 1.45 12.79 -10.15
N ILE A 178 2.59 12.18 -10.51
CA ILE A 178 3.90 12.55 -9.99
C ILE A 178 4.56 13.50 -10.99
N ILE A 179 4.87 14.71 -10.54
CA ILE A 179 5.60 15.74 -11.25
C ILE A 179 7.09 15.62 -10.90
N GLY A 180 7.95 15.77 -11.91
CA GLY A 180 9.40 15.59 -11.80
C GLY A 180 9.91 14.25 -12.33
N LEU A 181 9.02 13.45 -12.95
CA LEU A 181 9.39 12.32 -13.79
C LEU A 181 9.62 12.80 -15.24
N ASN A 182 10.42 12.06 -15.99
CA ASN A 182 10.62 12.28 -17.43
C ASN A 182 9.48 11.65 -18.26
N ASP A 183 9.56 11.77 -19.58
CA ASP A 183 8.54 11.26 -20.52
C ASP A 183 8.41 9.72 -20.53
N GLU A 184 9.30 9.00 -19.84
CA GLU A 184 9.24 7.55 -19.65
C GLU A 184 8.74 7.16 -18.24
N ASP A 185 8.13 8.10 -17.51
CA ASP A 185 7.70 7.94 -16.11
C ASP A 185 8.83 7.54 -15.15
N LYS A 186 10.06 7.97 -15.45
CA LYS A 186 11.25 7.69 -14.62
C LYS A 186 11.79 8.95 -13.98
N PHE A 187 12.25 8.78 -12.74
CA PHE A 187 13.10 9.77 -12.09
C PHE A 187 14.58 9.42 -12.35
N VAL A 188 15.34 10.38 -12.90
CA VAL A 188 16.77 10.23 -13.17
C VAL A 188 17.49 11.47 -12.64
N ALA A 189 18.53 11.26 -11.83
CA ALA A 189 19.38 12.33 -11.28
C ALA A 189 20.81 11.84 -11.14
N ASN A 190 21.78 12.76 -11.13
CA ASN A 190 23.17 12.39 -10.91
C ASN A 190 23.45 12.21 -9.42
N PRO A 191 24.41 11.34 -9.04
CA PRO A 191 24.85 11.26 -7.66
C PRO A 191 25.35 12.61 -7.16
N GLY A 192 24.88 13.02 -5.98
CA GLY A 192 25.16 14.32 -5.37
C GLY A 192 24.08 15.38 -5.61
N ASP A 193 23.22 15.20 -6.62
CA ASP A 193 22.15 16.16 -6.92
C ASP A 193 21.10 16.23 -5.80
N ASN A 194 20.40 17.36 -5.74
CA ASN A 194 19.18 17.47 -4.95
C ASN A 194 17.98 17.31 -5.87
N ALA A 195 16.95 16.63 -5.39
CA ALA A 195 15.76 16.33 -6.18
C ALA A 195 14.48 16.70 -5.44
N SER A 196 13.45 17.03 -6.21
CA SER A 196 12.11 17.30 -5.71
C SER A 196 11.10 16.62 -6.63
N LEU A 197 10.27 15.76 -6.04
CA LEU A 197 9.10 15.18 -6.70
C LEU A 197 7.85 15.74 -6.05
N GLU A 198 6.80 15.93 -6.82
CA GLU A 198 5.52 16.44 -6.33
C GLU A 198 4.40 15.49 -6.75
N CYS A 199 3.52 15.15 -5.81
CA CYS A 199 2.38 14.30 -6.03
C CYS A 199 1.13 15.15 -5.89
N VAL A 200 0.32 15.17 -6.93
CA VAL A 200 -0.95 15.89 -7.01
C VAL A 200 -2.06 14.89 -7.27
N ALA A 201 -3.24 15.16 -6.69
CA ALA A 201 -4.42 14.34 -6.86
C ALA A 201 -5.43 15.07 -7.74
N TYR A 202 -5.98 14.37 -8.72
CA TYR A 202 -7.06 14.85 -9.58
C TYR A 202 -8.33 14.04 -9.30
N GLU A 203 -9.49 14.67 -9.35
CA GLU A 203 -10.77 13.95 -9.38
C GLU A 203 -10.88 13.21 -10.72
N SER A 204 -11.02 11.90 -10.71
CA SER A 204 -10.91 11.08 -11.94
C SER A 204 -11.97 11.37 -13.01
N ALA A 205 -13.14 11.89 -12.62
CA ALA A 205 -14.22 12.17 -13.56
C ALA A 205 -14.03 13.51 -14.30
N SER A 206 -13.63 14.55 -13.58
CA SER A 206 -13.44 15.91 -14.12
C SER A 206 -12.00 16.17 -14.57
N MET A 207 -11.04 15.38 -14.06
CA MET A 207 -9.61 15.66 -14.10
C MET A 207 -9.25 17.03 -13.49
N GLU A 208 -10.10 17.55 -12.60
CA GLU A 208 -9.81 18.76 -11.85
C GLU A 208 -8.88 18.44 -10.67
N GLN A 209 -7.89 19.31 -10.44
CA GLN A 209 -6.98 19.13 -9.32
C GLN A 209 -7.73 19.35 -8.00
N MET A 210 -7.52 18.44 -7.05
CA MET A 210 -8.12 18.56 -5.74
C MET A 210 -7.59 19.79 -5.01
N LYS A 211 -8.46 20.49 -4.29
CA LYS A 211 -8.10 21.62 -3.45
C LYS A 211 -8.07 21.25 -1.98
N VAL A 212 -7.30 22.00 -1.20
CA VAL A 212 -7.29 21.92 0.25
C VAL A 212 -8.52 22.66 0.79
N GLY A 213 -9.55 21.93 1.25
CA GLY A 213 -10.82 22.50 1.69
C GLY A 213 -11.39 21.87 2.98
N ASN A 214 -12.39 22.54 3.56
CA ASN A 214 -12.96 22.23 4.90
C ASN A 214 -13.68 20.88 5.02
N GLU A 215 -14.04 20.24 3.90
CA GLU A 215 -14.70 18.92 3.93
C GLU A 215 -13.74 17.75 3.69
N LEU A 216 -12.64 17.95 2.97
CA LEU A 216 -11.67 16.90 2.69
C LEU A 216 -10.27 17.48 2.46
N VAL A 217 -9.33 17.12 3.33
CA VAL A 217 -7.90 17.44 3.17
C VAL A 217 -7.19 16.15 2.76
N PRO A 218 -6.88 15.96 1.45
CA PRO A 218 -6.19 14.77 1.00
C PRO A 218 -4.81 14.68 1.67
N ARG A 219 -4.53 13.53 2.27
CA ARG A 219 -3.22 13.23 2.84
C ARG A 219 -2.49 12.29 1.90
N PHE A 220 -1.33 12.73 1.45
CA PHE A 220 -0.47 11.94 0.57
C PHE A 220 0.53 11.13 1.39
N GLY A 221 0.87 9.94 0.93
CA GLY A 221 1.99 9.17 1.46
C GLY A 221 2.99 8.94 0.35
N TRP A 222 4.29 8.99 0.67
CA TRP A 222 5.35 8.59 -0.25
C TRP A 222 5.97 7.29 0.24
N GLN A 223 6.14 6.35 -0.69
CA GLN A 223 6.83 5.10 -0.41
C GLN A 223 7.69 4.73 -1.62
N LEU A 224 8.96 4.49 -1.35
CA LEU A 224 9.88 3.92 -2.32
C LEU A 224 9.85 2.40 -2.19
N ARG A 225 9.88 1.70 -3.32
CA ARG A 225 9.86 0.23 -3.38
C ARG A 225 10.92 -0.28 -4.31
N ASP A 226 11.35 -1.50 -4.07
CA ASP A 226 12.13 -2.25 -5.04
C ASP A 226 11.20 -2.77 -6.14
N ALA A 227 11.55 -2.56 -7.40
CA ALA A 227 10.66 -2.81 -8.53
C ALA A 227 10.34 -4.30 -8.71
N ILE A 228 11.21 -5.19 -8.23
CA ILE A 228 11.07 -6.64 -8.36
C ILE A 228 10.37 -7.20 -7.12
N THR A 229 10.95 -7.00 -5.94
CA THR A 229 10.44 -7.57 -4.69
C THR A 229 9.21 -6.84 -4.16
N LYS A 230 8.91 -5.65 -4.69
CA LYS A 230 7.86 -4.72 -4.22
C LYS A 230 7.99 -4.32 -2.76
N LYS A 231 9.12 -4.65 -2.12
CA LYS A 231 9.41 -4.34 -0.73
C LYS A 231 9.68 -2.86 -0.58
N ALA A 232 9.18 -2.28 0.52
CA ALA A 232 9.48 -0.90 0.90
C ALA A 232 10.99 -0.70 1.13
N VAL A 233 11.52 0.37 0.55
CA VAL A 233 12.91 0.80 0.63
C VAL A 233 12.96 2.12 1.41
N SER A 234 13.96 2.30 2.25
CA SER A 234 14.14 3.57 2.97
C SER A 234 14.64 4.65 2.02
N PHE A 235 14.09 5.86 2.09
CA PHE A 235 14.62 7.00 1.33
C PHE A 235 16.08 7.29 1.66
N GLY A 236 16.58 6.91 2.85
CA GLY A 236 18.00 7.04 3.21
C GLY A 236 18.94 6.15 2.39
N GLU A 237 18.42 5.14 1.69
CA GLU A 237 19.20 4.32 0.76
C GLU A 237 19.51 5.09 -0.54
N ILE A 238 18.65 6.03 -0.92
CA ILE A 238 18.80 6.82 -2.16
C ILE A 238 19.17 8.28 -1.91
N ALA A 239 19.07 8.78 -0.67
CA ALA A 239 19.44 10.13 -0.29
C ALA A 239 20.42 10.09 0.88
N ALA A 240 21.54 10.79 0.76
CA ALA A 240 22.53 10.90 1.83
C ALA A 240 22.24 12.08 2.77
N GLY A 241 21.48 13.07 2.31
CA GLY A 241 21.10 14.27 3.05
C GLY A 241 19.72 14.18 3.69
N ARG A 242 19.10 15.34 3.90
CA ARG A 242 17.75 15.41 4.46
C ARG A 242 16.74 14.85 3.46
N VAL A 243 15.81 14.06 3.97
CA VAL A 243 14.58 13.68 3.29
C VAL A 243 13.45 14.43 3.97
N SER A 244 12.69 15.22 3.22
CA SER A 244 11.55 15.96 3.76
C SER A 244 10.33 15.79 2.87
N ILE A 245 9.20 15.49 3.48
CA ILE A 245 7.90 15.47 2.83
C ILE A 245 7.12 16.65 3.37
N VAL A 246 6.68 17.53 2.47
CA VAL A 246 5.86 18.71 2.80
C VAL A 246 4.51 18.54 2.11
N GLN A 247 3.43 18.78 2.82
CA GLN A 247 2.08 18.74 2.25
C GLN A 247 1.50 20.13 2.27
N THR A 248 0.67 20.46 1.27
CA THR A 248 -0.12 21.69 1.33
C THR A 248 -1.08 21.60 2.52
N THR A 249 -0.88 22.44 3.52
CA THR A 249 -1.82 22.60 4.64
C THR A 249 -2.76 23.77 4.37
N PRO A 250 -4.00 23.73 4.88
CA PRO A 250 -4.85 24.90 4.90
C PRO A 250 -4.26 25.90 5.91
N GLU A 251 -3.38 26.80 5.49
CA GLU A 251 -2.95 27.93 6.31
C GLU A 251 -3.89 29.13 6.07
N ASP A 252 -4.43 29.64 7.18
CA ASP A 252 -5.13 30.92 7.36
C ASP A 252 -6.04 31.41 6.21
N GLY A 253 -7.14 30.68 5.97
CA GLY A 253 -8.33 31.25 5.32
C GLY A 253 -8.32 31.30 3.79
N SER A 254 -7.27 30.83 3.11
CA SER A 254 -7.29 30.65 1.65
C SER A 254 -7.76 29.23 1.30
N SER A 255 -9.07 29.05 1.11
CA SER A 255 -9.68 27.73 0.81
C SER A 255 -9.47 27.24 -0.63
N ASP A 256 -8.40 27.69 -1.30
CA ASP A 256 -8.23 27.53 -2.75
C ASP A 256 -6.85 27.04 -3.18
N GLY A 257 -6.02 26.61 -2.22
CA GLY A 257 -4.71 26.04 -2.53
C GLY A 257 -4.82 24.62 -3.10
N ASP A 258 -4.14 24.36 -4.21
CA ASP A 258 -4.06 23.03 -4.80
C ASP A 258 -3.42 22.03 -3.83
N ALA A 259 -4.11 20.90 -3.63
CA ALA A 259 -3.61 19.83 -2.79
C ALA A 259 -2.43 19.13 -3.46
N ALA A 260 -1.27 19.23 -2.82
CA ALA A 260 -0.04 18.61 -3.28
C ALA A 260 0.79 18.12 -2.11
N SER A 261 1.66 17.16 -2.41
CA SER A 261 2.70 16.70 -1.50
C SER A 261 4.04 16.69 -2.21
N ARG A 262 5.05 17.32 -1.61
CA ARG A 262 6.38 17.46 -2.18
C ARG A 262 7.39 16.64 -1.39
N LEU A 263 7.98 15.66 -2.04
CA LEU A 263 9.11 14.90 -1.55
C LEU A 263 10.40 15.57 -2.00
N LYS A 264 11.22 16.00 -1.04
CA LYS A 264 12.57 16.52 -1.29
C LYS A 264 13.60 15.53 -0.81
N LEU A 265 14.58 15.25 -1.67
CA LEU A 265 15.69 14.35 -1.42
C LEU A 265 16.99 15.12 -1.62
N GLU A 266 17.80 15.24 -0.57
CA GLU A 266 19.11 15.89 -0.67
C GLU A 266 20.24 14.88 -0.87
N ARG A 267 21.21 15.24 -1.72
CA ARG A 267 22.41 14.45 -2.02
C ARG A 267 22.07 13.02 -2.44
N ILE A 268 21.44 12.88 -3.61
CA ILE A 268 21.08 11.60 -4.21
C ILE A 268 22.30 10.68 -4.27
N ARG A 269 22.12 9.42 -3.92
CA ARG A 269 23.14 8.36 -3.98
C ARG A 269 23.02 7.62 -5.30
N ALA A 270 24.15 7.11 -5.79
CA ALA A 270 24.13 6.11 -6.84
C ALA A 270 23.42 4.86 -6.33
N VAL A 271 22.43 4.39 -7.08
CA VAL A 271 21.82 3.07 -6.88
C VAL A 271 22.55 2.10 -7.82
N SER A 272 22.81 0.87 -7.36
CA SER A 272 23.45 -0.17 -8.19
C SER A 272 22.71 -0.33 -9.52
N GLU A 273 23.41 -0.47 -10.65
CA GLU A 273 22.77 -0.53 -11.99
C GLU A 273 21.71 -1.63 -12.12
N ASP A 274 21.86 -2.72 -11.37
CA ASP A 274 20.92 -3.85 -11.36
C ASP A 274 19.65 -3.61 -10.52
N ARG A 275 19.62 -2.56 -9.69
CA ARG A 275 18.53 -2.30 -8.74
C ARG A 275 17.59 -1.21 -9.25
N LYS A 276 16.40 -1.63 -9.69
CA LYS A 276 15.31 -0.75 -10.10
C LYS A 276 14.40 -0.45 -8.93
N LEU A 277 14.01 0.81 -8.76
CA LEU A 277 13.10 1.25 -7.70
C LEU A 277 11.83 1.85 -8.33
N GLN A 278 10.71 1.75 -7.63
CA GLN A 278 9.40 2.26 -8.02
C GLN A 278 8.76 3.02 -6.87
#